data_AF-A0A8H4K5K2-F1
#
_entry.id   AF-A0A8H4K5K2-F1
#
_cell.length_a   1.000
_cell.length_b   1.000
_cell.length_c   1.000
_cell.angle_alpha   90.00
_cell.angle_beta   90.00
_cell.angle_gamma   90.00
#
_symmetry.space_group_name_H-M   'P 1'
#
loop_
_entity.id
_entity.type
_entity.pdbx_description
1 polymer ?
#
loop_
_entity_poly.entity_id
_entity_poly.type
_entity_poly.pdbx_seq_one_letter_code
_entity_poly.pdbx_strand_id
1 'polypeptide(L)'
;MKDHSLSQSMALAAQMDAPSTVSINSIPKLKGLLRELNGLPDKIPSIFIDVTGVGKNVLVELLLLIMPANTLYVINMERFDTSALSVVDGNETSLRNILESRTIKKVGFDIRGMSRLFHQMGVSLDGMWDIQLLELASRDYRESKKFLAGLDKCINQDIPCPNSAKARWLAAGHSANGQPFGAFKHVPRQRMQRVEIFPALWSTYRHRIHVPDNAFWLVAARTESWRRVQESKDSRRKHEEQHMGPTAWWDEEQLWEKMEVWNEELFLERRLGEYELNEDAEWVRTGLFVQY
;
A
#
# COMPACT_ATOMS: atom_id res chain seq x y z
N MET A 1 -2.08 24.63 -30.97
CA MET A 1 -2.65 25.37 -29.82
C MET A 1 -3.27 24.48 -28.74
N LYS A 2 -3.91 23.33 -29.06
CA LYS A 2 -4.50 22.43 -28.05
C LYS A 2 -3.45 21.72 -27.16
N ASP A 3 -2.34 21.26 -27.74
CA ASP A 3 -1.31 20.53 -26.98
C ASP A 3 -0.58 21.42 -25.97
N HIS A 4 -0.35 22.69 -26.30
CA HIS A 4 0.34 23.63 -25.41
C HIS A 4 -0.49 23.98 -24.16
N SER A 5 -1.82 24.01 -24.30
CA SER A 5 -2.77 24.27 -23.20
C SER A 5 -2.89 23.07 -22.24
N LEU A 6 -2.91 21.84 -22.78
CA LEU A 6 -2.89 20.61 -21.97
C LEU A 6 -1.59 20.50 -21.18
N SER A 7 -0.44 20.75 -21.80
CA SER A 7 0.87 20.74 -21.11
C SER A 7 0.98 21.79 -20.01
N GLN A 8 0.44 23.00 -20.20
CA GLN A 8 0.43 24.03 -19.14
C GLN A 8 -0.51 23.66 -17.98
N SER A 9 -1.68 23.09 -18.26
CA SER A 9 -2.61 22.66 -17.21
C SER A 9 -2.07 21.49 -16.37
N MET A 10 -1.36 20.55 -17.00
CA MET A 10 -0.68 19.45 -16.31
C MET A 10 0.49 19.93 -15.46
N ALA A 11 1.24 20.94 -15.91
CA ALA A 11 2.34 21.52 -15.15
C ALA A 11 1.85 22.27 -13.89
N LEU A 12 0.74 23.02 -13.98
CA LEU A 12 0.11 23.67 -12.83
C LEU A 12 -0.47 22.65 -11.85
N ALA A 13 -1.18 21.62 -12.35
CA ALA A 13 -1.73 20.56 -11.51
C ALA A 13 -0.63 19.75 -10.81
N ALA A 14 0.54 19.56 -11.43
CA ALA A 14 1.66 18.84 -10.83
C ALA A 14 2.22 19.53 -9.57
N GLN A 15 2.07 20.86 -9.42
CA GLN A 15 2.55 21.62 -8.27
C GLN A 15 1.56 21.71 -7.12
N MET A 16 0.28 21.44 -7.36
CA MET A 16 -0.74 21.43 -6.30
C MET A 16 -0.68 20.09 -5.53
N ASP A 17 -0.80 20.17 -4.21
CA ASP A 17 -0.88 19.02 -3.28
C ASP A 17 0.29 18.03 -3.31
N ALA A 18 1.51 18.48 -3.68
CA ALA A 18 2.70 17.65 -3.50
C ALA A 18 2.99 17.44 -2.00
N PRO A 19 3.39 16.23 -1.58
CA PRO A 19 3.67 15.98 -0.17
C PRO A 19 4.90 16.74 0.30
N SER A 20 4.85 17.20 1.55
CA SER A 20 6.04 17.71 2.24
C SER A 20 7.02 16.56 2.46
N THR A 21 8.32 16.74 2.18
CA THR A 21 9.31 15.67 2.34
C THR A 21 10.21 15.91 3.55
N VAL A 22 10.32 14.93 4.44
CA VAL A 22 11.16 14.97 5.64
C VAL A 22 12.20 13.85 5.60
N SER A 23 13.49 14.21 5.62
CA SER A 23 14.57 13.22 5.68
C SER A 23 14.92 12.83 7.12
N ILE A 24 14.78 11.54 7.41
CA ILE A 24 15.10 10.92 8.70
C ILE A 24 16.45 10.19 8.57
N ASN A 25 17.48 10.81 9.14
CA ASN A 25 18.87 10.36 9.04
C ASN A 25 19.61 10.37 10.39
N SER A 26 18.87 10.47 11.50
CA SER A 26 19.38 10.40 12.86
C SER A 26 18.32 9.89 13.83
N ILE A 27 18.77 9.31 14.95
CA ILE A 27 17.88 8.79 16.00
C ILE A 27 16.94 9.87 16.59
N PRO A 28 17.37 11.12 16.87
CA PRO A 28 16.46 12.15 17.34
C PRO A 28 15.31 12.44 16.37
N LYS A 29 15.59 12.46 15.06
CA LYS A 29 14.55 12.65 14.04
C LYS A 29 13.62 11.46 13.95
N LEU A 30 14.14 10.23 14.07
CA LEU A 30 13.32 9.01 14.12
C LEU A 30 12.36 9.06 15.31
N LYS A 31 12.83 9.45 16.51
CA LYS A 31 11.96 9.64 17.67
C LYS A 31 10.92 10.75 17.45
N GLY A 32 11.27 11.80 16.71
CA GLY A 32 10.31 12.82 16.29
C GLY A 32 9.18 12.24 15.44
N LEU A 33 9.52 11.48 14.40
CA LEU A 33 8.54 10.77 13.57
C LEU A 33 7.65 9.83 14.40
N LEU A 34 8.23 9.03 15.30
CA LEU A 34 7.45 8.09 16.13
C LEU A 34 6.37 8.78 16.96
N ARG A 35 6.64 10.00 17.45
CA ARG A 35 5.64 10.81 18.16
C ARG A 35 4.50 11.27 17.24
N GLU A 36 4.81 11.59 15.99
CA GLU A 36 3.82 12.01 14.99
C GLU A 36 2.96 10.85 14.50
N LEU A 37 3.49 9.62 14.52
CA LEU A 37 2.72 8.41 14.19
C LEU A 37 1.79 7.97 15.33
N ASN A 38 1.98 8.50 16.54
CA ASN A 38 1.11 8.19 17.67
C ASN A 38 -0.24 8.92 17.52
N GLY A 39 -1.35 8.17 17.62
CA GLY A 39 -2.71 8.73 17.48
C GLY A 39 -3.15 8.97 16.03
N LEU A 40 -2.51 8.36 15.04
CA LEU A 40 -3.02 8.36 13.67
C LEU A 40 -4.42 7.73 13.61
N PRO A 41 -5.31 8.19 12.71
CA PRO A 41 -6.62 7.58 12.53
C PRO A 41 -6.52 6.08 12.20
N ASP A 42 -7.29 5.26 12.91
CA ASP A 42 -7.32 3.80 12.74
C ASP A 42 -8.27 3.33 11.60
N LYS A 43 -9.26 4.15 11.25
CA LYS A 43 -10.30 3.78 10.27
C LYS A 43 -9.78 3.79 8.82
N ILE A 44 -9.13 4.88 8.42
CA ILE A 44 -8.54 5.03 7.08
C ILE A 44 -7.05 4.69 7.16
N PRO A 45 -6.45 3.97 6.20
CA PRO A 45 -5.02 3.76 6.24
C PRO A 45 -4.29 5.09 6.17
N SER A 46 -3.63 5.41 7.27
CA SER A 46 -2.89 6.65 7.44
C SER A 46 -1.44 6.51 6.98
N ILE A 47 -0.99 5.28 6.64
CA ILE A 47 0.40 4.98 6.28
C ILE A 47 0.46 4.27 4.94
N PHE A 48 1.05 4.94 3.95
CA PHE A 48 1.43 4.34 2.67
C PHE A 48 2.94 4.10 2.67
N ILE A 49 3.35 2.88 2.30
CA ILE A 49 4.72 2.40 2.45
C ILE A 49 5.29 1.92 1.12
N ASP A 50 6.51 2.35 0.82
CA ASP A 50 7.34 1.78 -0.25
C ASP A 50 8.79 1.66 0.25
N VAL A 51 9.61 0.88 -0.45
CA VAL A 51 11.02 0.69 -0.12
C VAL A 51 11.91 0.81 -1.34
N THR A 52 13.11 1.35 -1.15
CA THR A 52 14.15 1.35 -2.20
C THR A 52 15.22 0.33 -1.85
N GLY A 53 15.69 -0.41 -2.88
CA GLY A 53 16.71 -1.48 -2.72
C GLY A 53 16.31 -2.88 -3.23
N VAL A 54 15.15 -3.00 -3.89
CA VAL A 54 14.64 -4.25 -4.48
C VAL A 54 15.45 -4.62 -5.73
N GLY A 55 16.63 -5.18 -5.50
CA GLY A 55 17.58 -5.64 -6.53
C GLY A 55 18.92 -6.09 -5.97
N LYS A 56 19.29 -5.63 -4.76
CA LYS A 56 20.51 -6.07 -4.04
C LYS A 56 20.22 -6.85 -2.74
N ASN A 57 18.95 -7.16 -2.44
CA ASN A 57 18.52 -7.70 -1.14
C ASN A 57 18.97 -6.83 0.06
N VAL A 58 19.02 -5.51 -0.13
CA VAL A 58 19.38 -4.55 0.92
C VAL A 58 18.33 -3.45 0.93
N LEU A 59 17.76 -3.16 2.10
CA LEU A 59 16.88 -2.02 2.31
C LEU A 59 17.73 -0.74 2.40
N VAL A 60 17.60 0.15 1.41
CA VAL A 60 18.36 1.42 1.35
C VAL A 60 17.55 2.55 1.96
N GLU A 61 16.28 2.67 1.56
CA GLU A 61 15.36 3.66 2.13
C GLU A 61 13.99 3.05 2.37
N LEU A 62 13.39 3.47 3.48
CA LEU A 62 11.99 3.25 3.79
C LEU A 62 11.24 4.56 3.57
N LEU A 63 10.22 4.52 2.72
CA LEU A 63 9.35 5.63 2.37
C LEU A 63 8.02 5.45 3.10
N LEU A 64 7.65 6.42 3.94
CA LEU A 64 6.36 6.45 4.64
C LEU A 64 5.63 7.74 4.27
N LEU A 65 4.56 7.65 3.48
CA LEU A 65 3.65 8.76 3.23
C LEU A 65 2.51 8.70 4.24
N ILE A 66 2.42 9.74 5.08
CA ILE A 66 1.47 9.83 6.18
C ILE A 66 0.30 10.73 5.78
N MET A 67 -0.92 10.19 5.89
CA MET A 67 -2.17 10.89 5.63
C MET A 67 -2.94 11.12 6.95
N PRO A 68 -3.72 12.21 7.08
CA PRO A 68 -3.99 13.25 6.09
C PRO A 68 -2.91 14.35 6.01
N ALA A 69 -1.84 14.25 6.80
CA ALA A 69 -0.76 15.25 6.87
C ALA A 69 -0.01 15.46 5.53
N ASN A 70 -0.22 14.59 4.53
CA ASN A 70 0.42 14.61 3.23
C ASN A 70 1.95 14.82 3.34
N THR A 71 2.58 14.06 4.24
CA THR A 71 4.01 14.18 4.55
C THR A 71 4.72 12.86 4.25
N LEU A 72 5.72 12.93 3.37
CA LEU A 72 6.60 11.83 2.99
C LEU A 72 7.86 11.83 3.86
N TYR A 73 7.99 10.83 4.73
CA TYR A 73 9.20 10.56 5.48
C TYR A 73 10.09 9.61 4.70
N VAL A 74 11.34 10.03 4.49
CA VAL A 74 12.38 9.24 3.84
C VAL A 74 13.40 8.85 4.88
N ILE A 75 13.32 7.59 5.32
CA ILE A 75 14.18 7.03 6.35
C ILE A 75 15.38 6.38 5.66
N ASN A 76 16.57 6.94 5.89
CA ASN A 76 17.80 6.44 5.30
C ASN A 76 18.29 5.22 6.09
N MET A 77 18.03 4.02 5.58
CA MET A 77 18.37 2.76 6.22
C MET A 77 19.85 2.38 6.02
N GLU A 78 20.61 3.03 5.14
CA GLU A 78 22.08 2.84 5.06
C GLU A 78 22.81 3.44 6.27
N ARG A 79 22.23 4.48 6.87
CA ARG A 79 22.78 5.17 8.05
C ARG A 79 22.31 4.57 9.38
N PHE A 80 21.35 3.65 9.32
CA PHE A 80 20.81 2.96 10.49
C PHE A 80 21.18 1.48 10.42
N ASP A 81 21.58 0.89 11.53
CA ASP A 81 21.57 -0.57 11.63
C ASP A 81 20.14 -1.06 11.89
N THR A 82 19.94 -2.38 11.89
CA THR A 82 18.63 -2.99 12.19
C THR A 82 18.13 -2.69 13.60
N SER A 83 19.03 -2.29 14.53
CA SER A 83 18.67 -1.94 15.90
C SER A 83 17.90 -0.62 15.99
N ALA A 84 18.11 0.29 15.03
CA ALA A 84 17.37 1.55 14.94
C ALA A 84 15.85 1.34 14.81
N LEU A 85 15.42 0.22 14.20
CA LEU A 85 13.99 -0.13 14.09
C LEU A 85 13.36 -0.39 15.47
N SER A 86 14.15 -0.82 16.44
CA SER A 86 13.70 -1.11 17.81
C SER A 86 13.90 0.07 18.77
N VAL A 87 14.39 1.22 18.28
CA VAL A 87 14.53 2.41 19.12
C VAL A 87 13.15 2.96 19.45
N VAL A 88 12.91 3.13 20.75
CA VAL A 88 11.64 3.64 21.27
C VAL A 88 11.64 5.15 21.46
N ASP A 89 10.47 5.75 21.29
CA ASP A 89 10.17 7.12 21.67
C ASP A 89 9.87 7.24 23.20
N GLY A 90 9.25 8.34 23.62
CA GLY A 90 8.86 8.54 25.03
C GLY A 90 7.66 7.70 25.49
N ASN A 91 6.93 7.09 24.55
CA ASN A 91 5.75 6.27 24.78
C ASN A 91 6.03 4.78 24.54
N GLU A 92 7.30 4.38 24.62
CA GLU A 92 7.77 3.00 24.36
C GLU A 92 7.41 2.46 22.96
N THR A 93 7.08 3.35 22.01
CA THR A 93 6.71 2.98 20.65
C THR A 93 7.96 2.99 19.77
N SER A 94 8.23 1.90 19.06
CA SER A 94 9.29 1.81 18.06
C SER A 94 8.72 1.67 16.64
N LEU A 95 9.57 1.92 15.63
CA LEU A 95 9.18 1.72 14.24
C LEU A 95 8.85 0.25 13.96
N ARG A 96 9.56 -0.68 14.61
CA ARG A 96 9.24 -2.11 14.59
C ARG A 96 7.82 -2.36 15.08
N ASN A 97 7.41 -1.80 16.23
CA ASN A 97 6.05 -2.02 16.74
C ASN A 97 4.98 -1.54 15.75
N ILE A 98 5.22 -0.41 15.07
CA ILE A 98 4.29 0.13 14.06
C ILE A 98 4.21 -0.79 12.84
N LEU A 99 5.36 -1.25 12.35
CA LEU A 99 5.45 -2.13 11.17
C LEU A 99 4.83 -3.52 11.43
N GLU A 100 5.00 -4.06 12.64
CA GLU A 100 4.49 -5.38 13.06
C GLU A 100 3.06 -5.33 13.62
N SER A 101 2.49 -4.13 13.83
CA SER A 101 1.13 -4.01 14.35
C SER A 101 0.08 -4.42 13.31
N ARG A 102 -0.82 -5.33 13.70
CA ARG A 102 -2.00 -5.70 12.92
C ARG A 102 -3.07 -4.61 12.89
N THR A 103 -3.16 -3.80 13.94
CA THR A 103 -4.18 -2.75 14.07
C THR A 103 -3.83 -1.50 13.28
N ILE A 104 -2.53 -1.21 13.13
CA ILE A 104 -2.07 -0.11 12.29
C ILE A 104 -2.06 -0.59 10.84
N LYS A 105 -2.99 -0.08 10.04
CA LYS A 105 -3.10 -0.40 8.61
C LYS A 105 -2.00 0.29 7.82
N LYS A 106 -1.25 -0.49 7.03
CA LYS A 106 -0.25 0.00 6.08
C LYS A 106 -0.65 -0.42 4.67
N VAL A 107 -0.41 0.44 3.69
CA VAL A 107 -0.76 0.16 2.28
C VAL A 107 0.49 0.23 1.41
N GLY A 108 0.75 -0.81 0.64
CA GLY A 108 1.84 -0.85 -0.34
C GLY A 108 1.38 -1.44 -1.67
N PHE A 109 2.28 -1.47 -2.66
CA PHE A 109 2.02 -2.08 -3.97
C PHE A 109 2.98 -3.24 -4.21
N ASP A 110 2.44 -4.43 -4.49
CA ASP A 110 3.23 -5.66 -4.64
C ASP A 110 4.19 -5.88 -3.46
N ILE A 111 3.60 -6.15 -2.30
CA ILE A 111 4.31 -6.12 -1.02
C ILE A 111 5.30 -7.29 -0.83
N ARG A 112 5.28 -8.30 -1.71
CA ARG A 112 6.09 -9.52 -1.59
C ARG A 112 7.58 -9.24 -1.43
N GLY A 113 8.12 -8.35 -2.27
CA GLY A 113 9.54 -7.98 -2.25
C GLY A 113 9.93 -7.24 -0.97
N MET A 114 9.08 -6.31 -0.53
CA MET A 114 9.29 -5.53 0.69
C MET A 114 9.21 -6.41 1.93
N SER A 115 8.20 -7.27 2.03
CA SER A 115 8.03 -8.17 3.18
C SER A 115 9.25 -9.08 3.37
N ARG A 116 9.84 -9.58 2.28
CA ARG A 116 11.08 -10.36 2.34
C ARG A 116 12.25 -9.55 2.91
N LEU A 117 12.41 -8.29 2.50
CA LEU A 117 13.48 -7.42 3.01
C LEU A 117 13.33 -7.16 4.52
N PHE A 118 12.11 -6.86 4.98
CA PHE A 118 11.87 -6.67 6.41
C PHE A 118 12.08 -7.95 7.21
N HIS A 119 11.68 -9.10 6.66
CA HIS A 119 11.91 -10.39 7.31
C HIS A 119 13.41 -10.66 7.50
N GLN A 120 14.25 -10.34 6.51
CA GLN A 120 15.71 -10.44 6.62
C GLN A 120 16.30 -9.54 7.73
N MET A 121 15.59 -8.46 8.09
CA MET A 121 15.96 -7.55 9.19
C MET A 121 15.35 -7.95 10.54
N GLY A 122 14.69 -9.11 10.61
CA GLY A 122 14.01 -9.58 11.82
C GLY A 122 12.75 -8.78 12.15
N VAL A 123 12.07 -8.24 11.13
CA VAL A 123 10.78 -7.55 11.27
C VAL A 123 9.71 -8.32 10.49
N SER A 124 8.62 -8.69 11.16
CA SER A 124 7.47 -9.36 10.53
C SER A 124 6.35 -8.36 10.31
N LEU A 125 6.27 -7.78 9.10
CA LEU A 125 5.17 -6.88 8.76
C LEU A 125 3.80 -7.53 9.09
N ASP A 126 2.85 -6.72 9.52
CA ASP A 126 1.44 -7.10 9.69
C ASP A 126 0.53 -5.91 9.35
N GLY A 127 -0.78 -6.08 9.29
CA GLY A 127 -1.72 -4.99 8.98
C GLY A 127 -1.55 -4.42 7.57
N MET A 128 -0.95 -5.20 6.65
CA MET A 128 -0.63 -4.77 5.28
C MET A 128 -1.81 -4.97 4.34
N TRP A 129 -2.02 -3.99 3.47
CA TRP A 129 -2.88 -4.09 2.29
C TRP A 129 -2.07 -3.92 1.02
N ASP A 130 -2.26 -4.84 0.07
CA ASP A 130 -1.61 -4.79 -1.23
C ASP A 130 -2.54 -4.17 -2.29
N ILE A 131 -2.18 -2.98 -2.78
CA ILE A 131 -2.92 -2.27 -3.84
C ILE A 131 -3.06 -3.13 -5.10
N GLN A 132 -2.07 -3.97 -5.42
CA GLN A 132 -2.15 -4.82 -6.60
C GLN A 132 -3.25 -5.89 -6.46
N LEU A 133 -3.49 -6.38 -5.24
CA LEU A 133 -4.59 -7.29 -4.95
C LEU A 133 -5.93 -6.56 -4.89
N LEU A 134 -5.96 -5.33 -4.39
CA LEU A 134 -7.16 -4.50 -4.45
C LEU A 134 -7.57 -4.17 -5.88
N GLU A 135 -6.61 -3.86 -6.77
CA GLU A 135 -6.89 -3.71 -8.20
C GLU A 135 -7.56 -4.96 -8.75
N LEU A 136 -6.93 -6.12 -8.54
CA LEU A 136 -7.42 -7.41 -9.03
C LEU A 136 -8.82 -7.75 -8.48
N ALA A 137 -9.04 -7.49 -7.19
CA ALA A 137 -10.32 -7.68 -6.52
C ALA A 137 -11.40 -6.75 -7.06
N SER A 138 -11.04 -5.51 -7.41
CA SER A 138 -11.96 -4.49 -7.91
C SER A 138 -12.39 -4.64 -9.37
N ARG A 139 -11.74 -5.54 -10.14
CA ARG A 139 -12.10 -5.79 -11.54
C ARG A 139 -13.52 -6.34 -11.67
N ASP A 140 -14.19 -5.98 -12.76
CA ASP A 140 -15.51 -6.50 -13.11
C ASP A 140 -15.49 -8.03 -13.28
N TYR A 141 -16.64 -8.69 -13.13
CA TYR A 141 -16.77 -10.14 -13.27
C TYR A 141 -16.36 -10.67 -14.66
N ARG A 142 -16.42 -9.82 -15.69
CA ARG A 142 -16.00 -10.16 -17.06
C ARG A 142 -14.49 -10.12 -17.25
N GLU A 143 -13.77 -9.48 -16.34
CA GLU A 143 -12.32 -9.33 -16.43
C GLU A 143 -11.62 -10.48 -15.72
N SER A 144 -10.63 -11.07 -16.39
CA SER A 144 -9.86 -12.16 -15.81
C SER A 144 -9.09 -11.69 -14.57
N LYS A 145 -9.19 -12.47 -13.48
CA LYS A 145 -8.36 -12.30 -12.28
C LYS A 145 -7.11 -13.20 -12.29
N LYS A 146 -6.78 -13.80 -13.44
CA LYS A 146 -5.61 -14.70 -13.60
C LYS A 146 -4.28 -13.98 -13.54
N PHE A 147 -4.19 -12.76 -14.07
CA PHE A 147 -2.94 -12.01 -14.16
C PHE A 147 -3.02 -10.69 -13.39
N LEU A 148 -1.96 -10.40 -12.64
CA LEU A 148 -1.80 -9.18 -11.87
C LEU A 148 -1.47 -7.99 -12.79
N ALA A 149 -1.93 -6.80 -12.43
CA ALA A 149 -1.52 -5.57 -13.10
C ALA A 149 -0.19 -5.04 -12.53
N GLY A 150 0.65 -4.49 -13.41
CA GLY A 150 1.80 -3.68 -13.00
C GLY A 150 1.37 -2.26 -12.65
N LEU A 151 2.18 -1.57 -11.83
CA LEU A 151 1.87 -0.22 -11.34
C LEU A 151 1.59 0.78 -12.48
N ASP A 152 2.37 0.74 -13.56
CA ASP A 152 2.14 1.61 -14.73
C ASP A 152 0.76 1.42 -15.36
N LYS A 153 0.30 0.16 -15.45
CA LYS A 153 -1.03 -0.16 -15.99
C LYS A 153 -2.11 0.43 -15.09
N CYS A 154 -2.01 0.20 -13.78
CA CYS A 154 -2.91 0.76 -12.77
C CYS A 154 -2.99 2.29 -12.88
N ILE A 155 -1.85 2.98 -12.89
CA ILE A 155 -1.81 4.46 -12.94
C ILE A 155 -2.46 4.97 -14.23
N ASN A 156 -2.12 4.37 -15.37
CA ASN A 156 -2.58 4.86 -16.67
C ASN A 156 -4.09 4.63 -16.87
N GLN A 157 -4.60 3.46 -16.48
CA GLN A 157 -5.98 3.06 -16.72
C GLN A 157 -6.95 3.54 -15.65
N ASP A 158 -6.53 3.53 -14.38
CA ASP A 158 -7.48 3.62 -13.26
C ASP A 158 -7.57 5.00 -12.63
N ILE A 159 -6.50 5.78 -12.68
CA ILE A 159 -6.49 7.11 -12.07
C ILE A 159 -7.04 8.14 -13.07
N PRO A 160 -8.18 8.78 -12.79
CA PRO A 160 -8.77 9.76 -13.69
C PRO A 160 -7.91 11.03 -13.79
N CYS A 161 -8.02 11.73 -14.91
CA CYS A 161 -7.47 13.07 -15.08
C CYS A 161 -8.55 14.13 -14.83
N PRO A 162 -8.22 15.28 -14.19
CA PRO A 162 -6.90 15.65 -13.69
C PRO A 162 -6.58 15.01 -12.33
N ASN A 163 -5.34 14.57 -12.14
CA ASN A 163 -4.81 14.14 -10.85
C ASN A 163 -3.34 14.61 -10.73
N SER A 164 -3.04 15.35 -9.67
CA SER A 164 -1.73 16.00 -9.48
C SER A 164 -0.59 14.99 -9.34
N ALA A 165 -0.81 13.90 -8.58
CA ALA A 165 0.15 12.81 -8.43
C ALA A 165 0.39 12.08 -9.76
N LYS A 166 -0.66 11.80 -10.54
CA LYS A 166 -0.52 11.23 -11.90
C LYS A 166 0.22 12.17 -12.84
N ALA A 167 -0.03 13.47 -12.78
CA ALA A 167 0.69 14.47 -13.58
C ALA A 167 2.19 14.48 -13.23
N ARG A 168 2.55 14.42 -11.93
CA ARG A 168 3.94 14.31 -11.48
C ARG A 168 4.60 13.00 -11.92
N TRP A 169 3.88 11.88 -11.84
CA TRP A 169 4.33 10.58 -12.33
C TRP A 169 4.70 10.64 -13.82
N LEU A 170 3.77 11.11 -14.66
CA LEU A 170 3.97 11.23 -16.10
C LEU A 170 5.10 12.21 -16.45
N ALA A 171 5.20 13.35 -15.75
CA ALA A 171 6.24 14.35 -16.00
C ALA A 171 7.67 13.81 -15.77
N ALA A 172 7.87 12.92 -14.80
CA ALA A 172 9.18 12.32 -14.55
C ALA A 172 9.57 11.22 -15.53
N GLY A 173 8.61 10.58 -16.19
CA GLY A 173 8.87 9.67 -17.31
C GLY A 173 9.41 10.38 -18.56
N HIS A 174 9.08 11.66 -18.74
CA HIS A 174 9.50 12.46 -19.89
C HIS A 174 10.85 13.17 -19.72
N SER A 175 11.51 13.08 -18.56
CA SER A 175 12.75 13.81 -18.28
C SER A 175 14.04 13.12 -18.78
N ALA A 176 13.95 12.11 -19.65
CA ALA A 176 15.11 11.34 -20.13
C ALA A 176 15.39 11.57 -21.63
N ASN A 177 15.83 12.78 -21.98
CA ASN A 177 16.71 12.94 -23.14
C ASN A 177 18.12 12.48 -22.75
N GLY A 178 18.38 11.17 -22.90
CA GLY A 178 19.67 10.63 -23.33
C GLY A 178 20.97 10.98 -22.59
N GLN A 179 21.02 10.98 -21.25
CA GLN A 179 22.32 10.97 -20.55
C GLN A 179 22.53 9.75 -19.65
N PRO A 180 23.70 9.07 -19.72
CA PRO A 180 24.00 7.93 -18.88
C PRO A 180 24.39 8.38 -17.46
N PHE A 181 23.82 7.65 -16.52
CA PHE A 181 24.10 7.54 -15.09
C PHE A 181 25.43 8.15 -14.61
N GLY A 182 25.33 9.24 -13.83
CA GLY A 182 26.43 9.78 -13.06
C GLY A 182 25.95 10.81 -12.03
N ALA A 183 26.15 10.48 -10.74
CA ALA A 183 26.25 11.40 -9.61
C ALA A 183 25.06 12.34 -9.29
N PHE A 184 24.01 11.82 -8.62
CA PHE A 184 23.19 12.65 -7.75
C PHE A 184 23.01 12.01 -6.37
N LYS A 185 23.42 12.76 -5.33
CA LYS A 185 23.33 12.44 -3.89
C LYS A 185 21.92 12.53 -3.31
N HIS A 186 20.88 12.50 -4.13
CA HIS A 186 19.50 12.55 -3.69
C HIS A 186 18.71 11.47 -4.43
N VAL A 187 17.86 10.78 -3.67
CA VAL A 187 16.96 9.71 -4.12
C VAL A 187 16.40 10.06 -5.51
N PRO A 188 16.54 9.19 -6.53
CA PRO A 188 15.93 9.40 -7.83
C PRO A 188 14.46 9.75 -7.65
N ARG A 189 14.09 10.93 -8.14
CA ARG A 189 12.75 11.54 -8.08
C ARG A 189 11.63 10.57 -8.52
N GLN A 190 11.94 9.61 -9.39
CA GLN A 190 11.03 8.54 -9.82
C GLN A 190 10.62 7.56 -8.71
N ARG A 191 11.45 7.36 -7.67
CA ARG A 191 11.18 6.42 -6.56
C ARG A 191 10.24 7.01 -5.52
N MET A 192 10.41 8.29 -5.18
CA MET A 192 9.49 9.03 -4.30
C MET A 192 8.08 9.10 -4.89
N GLN A 193 7.96 9.19 -6.21
CA GLN A 193 6.67 9.28 -6.90
C GLN A 193 5.80 8.03 -6.84
N ARG A 194 6.37 6.85 -6.55
CA ARG A 194 5.57 5.62 -6.44
C ARG A 194 4.63 5.69 -5.25
N VAL A 195 5.13 6.04 -4.07
CA VAL A 195 4.29 6.08 -2.86
C VAL A 195 3.27 7.23 -2.91
N GLU A 196 3.58 8.34 -3.60
CA GLU A 196 2.64 9.46 -3.79
C GLU A 196 1.35 9.07 -4.52
N ILE A 197 1.39 8.05 -5.38
CA ILE A 197 0.23 7.63 -6.17
C ILE A 197 -0.67 6.64 -5.42
N PHE A 198 -0.15 6.03 -4.34
CA PHE A 198 -0.85 4.98 -3.60
C PHE A 198 -2.16 5.44 -2.97
N PRO A 199 -2.29 6.64 -2.37
CA PRO A 199 -3.57 7.14 -1.88
C PRO A 199 -4.65 7.20 -2.97
N ALA A 200 -4.28 7.64 -4.19
CA ALA A 200 -5.20 7.74 -5.31
C ALA A 200 -5.66 6.36 -5.80
N LEU A 201 -4.73 5.39 -5.92
CA LEU A 201 -5.07 4.01 -6.27
C LEU A 201 -5.94 3.35 -5.19
N TRP A 202 -5.57 3.49 -3.92
CA TRP A 202 -6.34 3.00 -2.78
C TRP A 202 -7.78 3.51 -2.82
N SER A 203 -7.96 4.84 -2.92
CA SER A 203 -9.29 5.44 -2.98
C SER A 203 -10.08 4.94 -4.18
N THR A 204 -9.43 4.79 -5.34
CA THR A 204 -10.08 4.31 -6.57
C THR A 204 -10.59 2.89 -6.41
N TYR A 205 -9.76 1.97 -5.93
CA TYR A 205 -10.15 0.56 -5.81
C TYR A 205 -11.10 0.31 -4.64
N ARG A 206 -10.94 1.03 -3.52
CA ARG A 206 -11.91 0.96 -2.42
C ARG A 206 -13.29 1.45 -2.83
N HIS A 207 -13.36 2.47 -3.67
CA HIS A 207 -14.65 2.94 -4.21
C HIS A 207 -15.29 1.93 -5.18
N ARG A 208 -14.48 1.25 -6.01
CA ARG A 208 -14.97 0.21 -6.93
C ARG A 208 -15.44 -1.05 -6.22
N ILE A 209 -14.76 -1.46 -5.15
CA ILE A 209 -15.18 -2.57 -4.30
C ILE A 209 -16.31 -2.07 -3.39
N HIS A 210 -17.50 -1.96 -3.97
CA HIS A 210 -18.70 -1.50 -3.28
C HIS A 210 -19.12 -2.52 -2.21
N VAL A 211 -19.02 -2.14 -0.93
CA VAL A 211 -19.49 -2.93 0.23
C VAL A 211 -20.93 -2.51 0.53
N PRO A 212 -21.86 -3.44 0.83
CA PRO A 212 -21.63 -4.85 1.18
C PRO A 212 -21.51 -5.81 0.00
N ASP A 213 -21.93 -5.43 -1.22
CA ASP A 213 -22.10 -6.36 -2.34
C ASP A 213 -20.81 -7.11 -2.73
N ASN A 214 -19.65 -6.47 -2.55
CA ASN A 214 -18.35 -7.03 -2.89
C ASN A 214 -17.46 -7.24 -1.64
N ALA A 215 -18.07 -7.38 -0.46
CA ALA A 215 -17.34 -7.59 0.80
C ALA A 215 -16.41 -8.83 0.74
N PHE A 216 -16.85 -9.90 0.08
CA PHE A 216 -16.01 -11.08 -0.18
C PHE A 216 -14.66 -10.70 -0.81
N TRP A 217 -14.67 -9.87 -1.85
CA TRP A 217 -13.46 -9.47 -2.56
C TRP A 217 -12.52 -8.62 -1.70
N LEU A 218 -13.08 -7.77 -0.85
CA LEU A 218 -12.29 -6.99 0.11
C LEU A 218 -11.60 -7.89 1.14
N VAL A 219 -12.34 -8.85 1.71
CA VAL A 219 -11.80 -9.84 2.65
C VAL A 219 -10.76 -10.72 1.96
N ALA A 220 -11.03 -11.19 0.75
CA ALA A 220 -10.11 -11.98 -0.04
C ALA A 220 -8.79 -11.23 -0.28
N ALA A 221 -8.85 -9.95 -0.68
CA ALA A 221 -7.66 -9.11 -0.89
C ALA A 221 -6.87 -8.90 0.41
N ARG A 222 -7.54 -8.69 1.54
CA ARG A 222 -6.89 -8.59 2.86
C ARG A 222 -6.21 -9.89 3.27
N THR A 223 -6.91 -11.01 3.17
CA THR A 223 -6.39 -12.34 3.51
C THR A 223 -5.19 -12.71 2.65
N GLU A 224 -5.28 -12.43 1.35
CA GLU A 224 -4.17 -12.69 0.44
C GLU A 224 -2.99 -11.73 0.67
N SER A 225 -3.24 -10.47 1.04
CA SER A 225 -2.18 -9.54 1.45
C SER A 225 -1.41 -10.09 2.66
N TRP A 226 -2.14 -10.57 3.68
CA TRP A 226 -1.53 -11.22 4.84
C TRP A 226 -0.74 -12.48 4.45
N ARG A 227 -1.29 -13.31 3.57
CA ARG A 227 -0.62 -14.52 3.06
C ARG A 227 0.69 -14.17 2.34
N ARG A 228 0.70 -13.16 1.46
CA ARG A 228 1.94 -12.68 0.79
C ARG A 228 3.02 -12.28 1.78
N VAL A 229 2.65 -11.65 2.89
CA VAL A 229 3.59 -11.30 3.96
C VAL A 229 4.14 -12.56 4.64
N GLN A 230 3.29 -13.53 4.99
CA GLN A 230 3.75 -14.77 5.63
C GLN A 230 4.63 -15.62 4.70
N GLU A 231 4.27 -15.72 3.43
CA GLU A 231 5.02 -16.51 2.44
C GLU A 231 6.38 -15.91 2.11
N SER A 232 6.53 -14.59 2.24
CA SER A 232 7.83 -13.91 2.06
C SER A 232 8.91 -14.36 3.05
N LYS A 233 8.52 -15.10 4.11
CA LYS A 233 9.41 -15.73 5.09
C LYS A 233 10.10 -16.98 4.54
N ASP A 234 9.51 -17.67 3.57
CA ASP A 234 10.08 -18.88 2.99
C ASP A 234 10.90 -18.57 1.73
N SER A 235 12.22 -18.60 1.87
CA SER A 235 13.16 -18.36 0.76
C SER A 235 13.16 -19.47 -0.32
N ARG A 236 12.47 -20.60 -0.08
CA ARG A 236 12.50 -21.79 -0.94
C ARG A 236 11.48 -21.78 -2.08
N ARG A 237 10.44 -20.94 -2.03
CA ARG A 237 9.46 -20.88 -3.12
C ARG A 237 10.06 -20.18 -4.34
N LYS A 238 10.07 -20.91 -5.47
CA LYS A 238 10.46 -20.40 -6.78
C LYS A 238 9.48 -19.31 -7.23
N HIS A 239 10.01 -18.21 -7.74
CA HIS A 239 9.28 -17.02 -8.20
C HIS A 239 8.58 -17.21 -9.56
N GLU A 240 8.33 -18.45 -9.99
CA GLU A 240 7.91 -18.79 -11.36
C GLU A 240 6.50 -18.24 -11.72
N GLU A 241 5.71 -17.77 -10.76
CA GLU A 241 4.32 -17.30 -10.97
C GLU A 241 4.02 -15.91 -10.37
N GLN A 242 5.03 -15.04 -10.14
CA GLN A 242 4.81 -13.72 -9.53
C GLN A 242 3.83 -12.80 -10.31
N HIS A 243 3.59 -13.08 -11.57
CA HIS A 243 2.69 -12.32 -12.44
C HIS A 243 1.23 -12.80 -12.37
N MET A 244 0.97 -13.94 -11.72
CA MET A 244 -0.36 -14.54 -11.61
C MET A 244 -1.08 -14.09 -10.33
N GLY A 245 -2.39 -13.92 -10.43
CA GLY A 245 -3.28 -13.74 -9.29
C GLY A 245 -3.46 -15.05 -8.51
N PRO A 246 -4.03 -14.99 -7.30
CA PRO A 246 -4.28 -16.19 -6.51
C PRO A 246 -5.16 -17.18 -7.29
N THR A 247 -4.77 -18.45 -7.34
CA THR A 247 -5.49 -19.48 -8.13
C THR A 247 -6.98 -19.50 -7.84
N ALA A 248 -7.34 -19.45 -6.55
CA ALA A 248 -8.72 -19.44 -6.09
C ALA A 248 -9.54 -18.17 -6.49
N TRP A 249 -8.98 -17.25 -7.27
CA TRP A 249 -9.71 -16.07 -7.79
C TRP A 249 -10.07 -16.20 -9.27
N TRP A 250 -9.52 -17.20 -9.97
CA TRP A 250 -9.75 -17.42 -11.39
C TRP A 250 -9.96 -18.89 -11.77
N ASP A 251 -9.72 -19.82 -10.84
CA ASP A 251 -10.16 -21.20 -10.90
C ASP A 251 -11.60 -21.29 -10.38
N GLU A 252 -12.53 -21.78 -11.20
CA GLU A 252 -13.97 -21.73 -10.92
C GLU A 252 -14.35 -22.56 -9.69
N GLU A 253 -13.77 -23.77 -9.56
CA GLU A 253 -14.04 -24.69 -8.45
C GLU A 253 -13.58 -24.09 -7.11
N GLN A 254 -12.31 -23.67 -7.03
CA GLN A 254 -11.78 -23.06 -5.80
C GLN A 254 -12.44 -21.73 -5.45
N LEU A 255 -12.83 -20.93 -6.44
CA LEU A 255 -13.55 -19.68 -6.20
C LEU A 255 -14.92 -19.97 -5.59
N TRP A 256 -15.65 -20.94 -6.14
CA TRP A 256 -16.97 -21.33 -5.64
C TRP A 256 -16.87 -21.84 -4.20
N GLU A 257 -15.94 -22.75 -3.91
CA GLU A 257 -15.71 -23.24 -2.54
C GLU A 257 -15.43 -22.09 -1.55
N LYS A 258 -14.57 -21.13 -1.92
CA LYS A 258 -14.27 -19.97 -1.06
C LYS A 258 -15.49 -19.08 -0.85
N MET A 259 -16.30 -18.87 -1.88
CA MET A 259 -17.52 -18.06 -1.77
C MET A 259 -18.57 -18.74 -0.91
N GLU A 260 -18.76 -20.06 -1.04
CA GLU A 260 -19.68 -20.83 -0.20
C GLU A 260 -19.26 -20.77 1.28
N VAL A 261 -17.98 -21.02 1.60
CA VAL A 261 -17.48 -20.91 2.99
C VAL A 261 -17.73 -19.51 3.57
N TRP A 262 -17.46 -18.46 2.78
CA TRP A 262 -17.72 -17.09 3.23
C TRP A 262 -19.22 -16.79 3.40
N ASN A 263 -20.07 -17.30 2.51
CA ASN A 263 -21.51 -17.15 2.60
C ASN A 263 -22.08 -17.88 3.82
N GLU A 264 -21.56 -19.05 4.17
CA GLU A 264 -21.93 -19.79 5.37
C GLU A 264 -21.55 -19.02 6.65
N GLU A 265 -20.33 -18.49 6.72
CA GLU A 265 -19.89 -17.62 7.82
C GLU A 265 -20.77 -16.37 7.95
N LEU A 266 -21.05 -15.71 6.82
CA LEU A 266 -21.92 -14.53 6.77
C LEU A 266 -23.35 -14.84 7.21
N PHE A 267 -23.88 -15.99 6.82
CA PHE A 267 -25.21 -16.43 7.23
C PHE A 267 -25.28 -16.71 8.72
N LEU A 268 -24.26 -17.37 9.30
CA LEU A 268 -24.20 -17.64 10.75
C LEU A 268 -24.18 -16.36 11.57
N GLU A 269 -23.28 -15.43 11.25
CA GLU A 269 -23.13 -14.17 11.98
C GLU A 269 -24.39 -13.29 11.88
N ARG A 270 -24.98 -13.20 10.69
CA ARG A 270 -26.20 -12.41 10.47
C ARG A 270 -27.41 -13.00 11.17
N ARG A 271 -27.52 -14.34 11.25
CA ARG A 271 -28.63 -15.04 11.91
C ARG A 271 -28.66 -14.77 13.42
N LEU A 272 -27.50 -14.53 14.03
CA LEU A 272 -27.41 -14.16 15.44
C LEU A 272 -27.83 -12.70 15.69
N GLY A 273 -27.86 -11.85 14.65
CA GLY A 273 -28.32 -10.46 14.73
C GLY A 273 -27.42 -9.52 15.54
N GLU A 274 -26.28 -10.03 16.04
CA GLU A 274 -25.39 -9.30 16.94
C GLU A 274 -24.29 -8.52 16.21
N TYR A 275 -24.02 -8.79 14.93
CA TYR A 275 -22.92 -8.18 14.18
C TYR A 275 -23.33 -7.72 12.78
N GLU A 276 -22.70 -6.64 12.31
CA GLU A 276 -22.76 -6.11 10.94
C GLU A 276 -21.35 -5.93 10.36
N LEU A 277 -21.23 -5.89 9.04
CA LEU A 277 -19.95 -5.60 8.37
C LEU A 277 -19.73 -4.09 8.30
N ASN A 278 -18.59 -3.61 8.80
CA ASN A 278 -18.17 -2.23 8.59
C ASN A 278 -17.63 -1.99 7.15
N GLU A 279 -17.18 -0.77 6.87
CA GLU A 279 -16.62 -0.39 5.57
C GLU A 279 -15.42 -1.26 5.12
N ASP A 280 -14.68 -1.83 6.07
CA ASP A 280 -13.53 -2.71 5.84
C ASP A 280 -13.89 -4.21 5.84
N ALA A 281 -15.19 -4.53 5.77
CA ALA A 281 -15.71 -5.89 5.86
C ALA A 281 -15.20 -6.63 7.11
N GLU A 282 -15.20 -5.94 8.25
CA GLU A 282 -14.98 -6.51 9.58
C GLU A 282 -16.31 -6.59 10.33
N TRP A 283 -16.51 -7.70 11.04
CA TRP A 283 -17.66 -7.87 11.92
C TRP A 283 -17.55 -6.92 13.12
N VAL A 284 -18.51 -6.01 13.22
CA VAL A 284 -18.67 -5.08 14.34
C VAL A 284 -20.03 -5.28 14.99
N ARG A 285 -20.12 -5.13 16.30
CA ARG A 285 -21.36 -5.39 17.04
C ARG A 285 -22.44 -4.36 16.66
N THR A 286 -23.64 -4.81 16.32
CA THR A 286 -24.78 -3.96 15.96
C THR A 286 -25.10 -3.01 17.12
N GLY A 287 -25.04 -1.69 16.90
CA GLY A 287 -25.42 -0.67 17.89
C GLY A 287 -24.30 0.16 18.53
N LEU A 288 -23.05 0.07 18.05
CA LEU A 288 -21.95 0.98 18.41
C LEU A 288 -21.64 2.02 17.31
N PHE A 289 -22.67 2.68 16.77
CA PHE A 289 -22.46 4.01 16.17
C PHE A 289 -22.40 5.03 17.31
N VAL A 290 -21.24 5.16 17.95
CA VAL A 290 -20.96 6.35 18.75
C VAL A 290 -20.76 7.48 17.75
N GLN A 291 -21.71 8.41 17.74
CA GLN A 291 -21.57 9.70 17.06
C GLN A 291 -20.32 10.40 17.60
N TYR A 292 -19.37 10.66 16.72
CA TYR A 292 -18.37 11.73 16.87
C TYR A 292 -18.14 12.36 15.50
#